data_AF-A0A4Y8R454-F1
#
_entry.id   AF-A0A4Y8R454-F1
#
_cell.length_a   1.000
_cell.length_b   1.000
_cell.length_c   1.000
_cell.angle_alpha   90.00
_cell.angle_beta   90.00
_cell.angle_gamma   90.00
#
_symmetry.space_group_name_H-M   'P 1'
#
loop_
_entity.id
_entity.type
_entity.pdbx_description
1 polymer ?
#
loop_
_entity_poly.entity_id
_entity_poly.type
_entity_poly.pdbx_seq_one_letter_code
_entity_poly.pdbx_strand_id
1 'polypeptide(L)' 'MPAYTLPELSYDYGALEPHISGRIMELHHSK' A
#
# COMPACT_ATOMS: atom_id res chain seq x y z
N MET A 1 23.60 -3.02 -12.15
CA MET A 1 22.96 -2.28 -11.04
C MET A 1 21.76 -3.09 -10.60
N PRO A 2 21.47 -3.24 -9.30
CA PRO A 2 20.27 -3.97 -8.87
C PRO A 2 19.01 -3.20 -9.31
N ALA A 3 17.98 -3.93 -9.71
CA ALA A 3 16.67 -3.34 -9.98
C ALA A 3 16.04 -2.91 -8.64
N TYR A 4 15.54 -1.68 -8.58
CA TYR A 4 14.70 -1.27 -7.45
C TYR A 4 13.36 -2.00 -7.55
N THR A 5 12.87 -2.50 -6.41
CA THR A 5 11.59 -3.19 -6.31
C THR A 5 10.74 -2.50 -5.24
N LEU A 6 9.43 -2.50 -5.47
CA LEU A 6 8.47 -2.01 -4.49
C LEU A 6 8.33 -3.07 -3.38
N PRO A 7 8.50 -2.71 -2.09
CA PRO A 7 8.28 -3.65 -1.00
C PRO A 7 6.78 -3.86 -0.76
N GLU A 8 6.42 -5.05 -0.30
CA GLU A 8 5.04 -5.32 0.14
C GLU A 8 4.73 -4.61 1.46
N LEU A 9 3.46 -4.24 1.63
CA LEU A 9 2.97 -3.77 2.92
C LEU A 9 2.92 -4.94 3.92
N SER A 10 3.24 -4.63 5.17
CA SER A 10 3.14 -5.60 6.29
C SER A 10 1.71 -5.78 6.81
N TYR A 11 0.74 -5.10 6.19
CA TYR A 11 -0.66 -5.05 6.59
C TYR A 11 -1.57 -4.91 5.37
N ASP A 12 -2.84 -5.29 5.56
CA ASP A 12 -3.89 -5.11 4.55
C ASP A 12 -4.13 -3.62 4.28
N TYR A 13 -4.41 -3.24 3.04
CA TYR A 13 -4.79 -1.88 2.67
C TYR A 13 -5.90 -1.29 3.56
N GLY A 14 -6.83 -2.12 4.07
CA GLY A 14 -7.90 -1.69 4.97
C GLY A 14 -7.51 -1.54 6.45
N ALA A 15 -6.28 -1.84 6.85
CA ALA A 15 -5.89 -1.90 8.26
C ALA A 15 -5.95 -0.54 8.99
N LEU A 16 -6.05 0.57 8.25
CA LEU A 16 -6.07 1.94 8.76
C LEU A 16 -7.47 2.57 8.71
N GLU A 17 -8.50 1.82 8.32
CA GLU A 17 -9.90 2.26 8.36
C GLU A 17 -10.35 2.51 9.82
N PRO A 18 -11.24 3.50 10.08
CA PRO A 18 -11.88 4.41 9.12
C PRO A 18 -11.04 5.68 8.84
N HIS A 19 -9.82 5.76 9.37
CA HIS A 19 -9.00 6.97 9.31
C HIS A 19 -8.34 7.18 7.94
N ILE A 20 -8.01 6.09 7.25
CA ILE A 20 -7.51 6.10 5.88
C ILE A 20 -8.25 5.04 5.09
N SER A 21 -8.83 5.45 3.95
CA SER A 21 -9.56 4.53 3.09
C SER A 21 -8.63 3.47 2.49
N GLY A 22 -9.02 2.20 2.58
CA GLY A 22 -8.27 1.10 1.97
C GLY A 22 -8.16 1.23 0.45
N ARG A 23 -9.17 1.82 -0.21
CA ARG A 23 -9.10 2.11 -1.65
C ARG A 23 -8.03 3.14 -1.99
N ILE A 24 -7.80 4.12 -1.11
CA ILE A 24 -6.72 5.10 -1.29
C ILE A 24 -5.36 4.41 -1.11
N MET A 25 -5.22 3.55 -0.10
CA MET A 25 -3.98 2.80 0.13
C MET A 25 -3.62 1.87 -1.03
N GLU A 26 -4.61 1.17 -1.60
CA GLU A 26 -4.43 0.32 -2.79
C GLU A 26 -3.96 1.15 -4.00
N LEU A 27 -4.62 2.26 -4.28
CA LEU A 27 -4.24 3.15 -5.38
C LEU A 27 -2.85 3.76 -5.17
N HIS A 28 -2.52 4.14 -3.94
CA HIS A 28 -1.23 4.74 -3.61
C HIS A 28 -0.07 3.75 -3.72
N HIS A 29 -0.28 2.49 -3.33
CA HIS A 29 0.77 1.48 -3.35
C HIS A 29 0.95 0.86 -4.73
N SER A 30 -0.14 0.68 -5.50
CA SER A 30 -0.10 -0.05 -6.77
C SER A 30 0.13 0.81 -8.03
N LYS A 31 0.17 2.14 -7.90
CA LYS A 31 0.25 3.08 -9.04
C LYS A 31 1.50 3.94 -9.01
#